data_AF-A0A925TLK5-F1
#
_entry.id   AF-A0A925TLK5-F1
#
_cell.length_a   1.000
_cell.length_b   1.000
_cell.length_c   1.000
_cell.angle_alpha   90.00
_cell.angle_beta   90.00
_cell.angle_gamma   90.00
#
_symmetry.space_group_name_H-M   'P 1'
#
loop_
_entity.id
_entity.type
_entity.pdbx_description
1 polymer ?
#
loop_
_entity_poly.entity_id
_entity_poly.type
_entity_poly.pdbx_seq_one_letter_code
_entity_poly.pdbx_strand_id
1 'polypeptide(L)' 'MVLVDSSVWIEAARRQGDLATKVALRALLDEYEAAWCSPVKLEVLGGARREERRALETFFACI' A
#
# COMPACT_ATOMS: atom_id res chain seq x y z
N MET A 1 6.54 -1.95 -14.56
CA MET A 1 6.33 -2.32 -13.14
C MET A 1 7.16 -1.42 -12.23
N VAL A 2 6.61 -0.96 -11.12
CA VAL A 2 7.24 -0.07 -10.13
C VAL A 2 7.17 -0.73 -8.75
N LEU A 3 8.32 -1.02 -8.14
CA LEU A 3 8.37 -1.52 -6.76
C LEU A 3 8.05 -0.36 -5.80
N VAL A 4 6.92 -0.45 -5.10
CA VAL A 4 6.45 0.58 -4.18
C VAL A 4 6.89 0.28 -2.75
N ASP A 5 7.59 1.22 -2.15
CA ASP A 5 8.08 1.15 -0.78
C ASP A 5 6.95 1.20 0.27
N SER A 6 7.19 0.59 1.43
CA SER A 6 6.25 0.55 2.57
C SER A 6 5.81 1.93 3.04
N SER A 7 6.69 2.93 3.00
CA SER A 7 6.37 4.31 3.39
C SER A 7 5.21 4.90 2.57
N VAL A 8 5.15 4.60 1.27
CA VAL A 8 4.07 5.07 0.37
C VAL A 8 2.76 4.39 0.72
N TRP A 9 2.76 3.08 0.97
CA TRP A 9 1.57 2.33 1.41
C TRP A 9 1.02 2.86 2.74
N ILE A 10 1.91 3.10 3.71
CA ILE A 10 1.55 3.62 5.03
C ILE A 10 0.97 5.04 4.89
N GLU A 11 1.62 5.91 4.12
CA GLU A 11 1.16 7.28 3.92
C GLU A 11 -0.19 7.32 3.19
N ALA A 12 -0.37 6.48 2.16
CA ALA A 12 -1.63 6.37 1.45
C ALA A 12 -2.78 5.85 2.33
N ALA A 13 -2.50 4.95 3.27
CA ALA A 13 -3.47 4.41 4.21
C ALA A 13 -3.92 5.44 5.28
N ARG A 14 -3.08 6.45 5.60
CA ARG A 14 -3.42 7.46 6.61
C ARG A 14 -4.57 8.35 6.15
N ARG A 15 -5.53 8.57 7.04
CA ARG A 15 -6.67 9.48 6.76
C ARG A 15 -6.23 10.88 6.32
N GLN A 16 -5.20 11.44 6.96
CA GLN A 16 -4.62 12.75 6.65
C GLN A 16 -3.33 12.67 5.83
N GLY A 17 -3.02 11.51 5.25
CA GLY A 17 -1.83 11.35 4.42
C GLY A 17 -1.89 12.19 3.14
N ASP A 18 -0.71 12.50 2.61
CA ASP A 18 -0.54 13.34 1.42
C ASP A 18 -1.38 12.87 0.23
N LEU A 19 -2.08 13.83 -0.41
CA LEU A 19 -2.99 13.53 -1.52
C LEU A 19 -2.22 13.09 -2.77
N ALA A 20 -1.06 13.68 -3.05
CA ALA A 20 -0.27 13.32 -4.22
C ALA A 20 0.20 11.86 -4.12
N THR A 21 0.67 11.46 -2.95
CA THR A 21 1.07 10.07 -2.64
C THR A 21 -0.09 9.09 -2.84
N LYS A 22 -1.29 9.43 -2.37
CA LYS A 22 -2.49 8.59 -2.55
C LYS A 22 -2.88 8.42 -4.00
N VAL A 23 -2.91 9.53 -4.75
CA VAL A 23 -3.29 9.53 -6.17
C VAL A 23 -2.25 8.77 -6.99
N ALA A 24 -0.97 8.97 -6.72
CA ALA A 24 0.11 8.27 -7.42
C ALA A 24 0.05 6.75 -7.19
N LEU A 25 -0.12 6.31 -5.92
CA LEU A 25 -0.28 4.88 -5.62
C LEU A 25 -1.52 4.31 -6.30
N ARG A 26 -2.63 5.05 -6.27
CA ARG A 26 -3.87 4.60 -6.91
C ARG A 26 -3.71 4.42 -8.42
N ALA A 27 -3.04 5.36 -9.09
CA ALA A 27 -2.76 5.24 -10.52
C ALA A 27 -1.92 4.00 -10.84
N LEU A 28 -0.88 3.70 -10.04
CA LEU A 28 -0.08 2.49 -10.24
C LEU A 28 -0.89 1.20 -10.01
N LEU A 29 -1.85 1.21 -9.08
CA LEU A 29 -2.73 0.06 -8.83
C LEU A 29 -3.73 -0.15 -9.96
N ASP A 30 -4.35 0.92 -10.46
CA ASP A 30 -5.33 0.86 -11.55
C ASP A 30 -4.69 0.40 -12.88
N GLU A 31 -3.42 0.75 -13.12
CA GLU A 31 -2.64 0.33 -14.30
C GLU A 31 -1.91 -1.02 -14.11
N TYR A 32 -2.12 -1.73 -13.00
CA TYR A 32 -1.41 -2.98 -12.66
C TYR A 32 0.13 -2.87 -12.67
N GLU A 33 0.63 -1.67 -12.40
CA GLU A 33 2.05 -1.33 -12.42
C GLU A 33 2.69 -1.39 -11.02
N ALA A 34 1.88 -1.32 -9.95
CA ALA A 34 2.36 -1.40 -8.57
C ALA A 34 2.84 -2.83 -8.21
N ALA A 35 4.12 -2.95 -7.88
CA ALA A 35 4.73 -4.16 -7.35
C ALA A 35 5.13 -3.96 -5.88
N TRP A 36 5.22 -5.06 -5.13
CA TRP A 36 5.65 -5.10 -3.73
C TRP A 36 6.42 -6.40 -3.47
N CYS A 37 7.19 -6.43 -2.38
CA CYS A 37 7.92 -7.62 -1.93
C CYS A 37 7.50 -8.02 -0.51
N SER A 38 7.80 -9.26 -0.10
CA SER A 38 7.40 -9.78 1.20
C SER A 38 7.81 -8.89 2.39
N PRO A 39 9.02 -8.27 2.41
CA PRO A 39 9.37 -7.28 3.44
C PRO A 39 8.43 -6.08 3.51
N VAL A 40 8.03 -5.50 2.37
CA VAL A 40 7.08 -4.37 2.32
C VAL A 40 5.73 -4.78 2.90
N LYS A 41 5.20 -5.95 2.50
CA LYS A 41 3.94 -6.48 3.05
C LYS A 41 4.04 -6.70 4.56
N LEU A 42 5.16 -7.23 5.04
CA LEU A 42 5.40 -7.47 6.46
C LEU A 42 5.42 -6.16 7.26
N GLU A 43 6.07 -5.12 6.75
CA GLU A 43 6.14 -3.82 7.42
C GLU A 43 4.76 -3.16 7.51
N VAL A 44 4.03 -3.11 6.38
CA VAL A 44 2.72 -2.48 6.29
C VAL A 44 1.69 -3.20 7.17
N LEU A 45 1.56 -4.52 7.02
CA LEU A 45 0.58 -5.29 7.81
C LEU A 45 1.02 -5.50 9.26
N GLY A 46 2.32 -5.55 9.52
CA GLY A 46 2.91 -5.62 10.86
C GLY A 46 2.61 -4.38 11.69
N GLY A 47 2.73 -3.19 11.08
CA GLY A 47 2.43 -1.90 11.71
C GLY A 47 0.94 -1.54 11.78
N ALA A 48 0.09 -2.19 10.98
CA ALA A 48 -1.35 -1.92 10.95
C ALA A 48 -2.10 -2.43 12.20
N ARG A 49 -3.14 -1.69 12.61
CA ARG A 49 -4.07 -2.14 13.66
C ARG A 49 -4.83 -3.38 13.20
N ARG A 50 -5.26 -4.21 14.16
CA ARG A 50 -5.92 -5.50 13.85
C ARG A 50 -7.15 -5.33 12.96
N GLU A 51 -7.93 -4.29 13.21
CA GLU A 51 -9.14 -3.95 12.47
C GLU A 51 -8.86 -3.44 11.04
N GLU A 52 -7.68 -2.86 10.79
CA GLU A 52 -7.29 -2.29 9.48
C GLU A 52 -6.61 -3.32 8.58
N ARG A 53 -6.00 -4.36 9.15
CA ARG A 53 -5.21 -5.37 8.41
C ARG A 53 -5.98 -6.00 7.25
N ARG A 54 -7.24 -6.38 7.46
CA ARG A 54 -8.04 -7.04 6.42
C ARG A 54 -8.30 -6.14 5.21
N ALA A 55 -8.52 -4.84 5.46
CA ALA A 55 -8.70 -3.85 4.39
C ALA A 55 -7.38 -3.52 3.67
N LEU A 56 -6.26 -3.52 4.39
CA LEU A 56 -4.94 -3.31 3.77
C LEU A 56 -4.48 -4.53 2.96
N GLU A 57 -4.79 -5.74 3.43
CA GLU A 57 -4.41 -6.99 2.78
C GLU A 57 -5.01 -7.13 1.37
N THR A 58 -6.18 -6.55 1.09
CA THR A 58 -6.79 -6.61 -0.25
C THR A 58 -5.92 -5.98 -1.33
N PHE A 59 -5.10 -4.99 -0.99
CA PHE A 59 -4.18 -4.37 -1.95
C PHE A 59 -2.93 -5.23 -2.24
N PHE A 60 -2.65 -6.21 -1.39
CA PHE A 60 -1.57 -7.18 -1.54
C PHE A 60 -2.08 -8.55 -2.03
N ALA A 61 -3.33 -8.66 -2.47
CA ALA A 61 -3.92 -9.91 -2.94
C ALA A 61 -3.76 -10.13 -4.46
N CYS A 62 -3.27 -9.14 -5.20
CA CYS A 62 -3.26 -9.12 -6.67
C CYS A 62 -1.97 -9.62 -7.33
N ILE A 63 -1.28 -10.63 -6.78
CA ILE A 63 -0.18 -11.31 -7.50
C ILE A 63 -0.64 -12.69 -7.97
#